data_AF-A0A537DWP7-F1
#
_entry.id   AF-A0A537DWP7-F1
#
_cell.length_a   1.000
_cell.length_b   1.000
_cell.length_c   1.000
_cell.angle_alpha   90.00
_cell.angle_beta   90.00
_cell.angle_gamma   90.00
#
_symmetry.space_group_name_H-M   'P 1'
#
loop_
_entity.id
_entity.type
_entity.pdbx_description
1 polymer ?
#
loop_
_entity_poly.entity_id
_entity_poly.type
_entity_poly.pdbx_seq_one_letter_code
_entity_poly.pdbx_strand_id
1 'polypeptide(L)'
;MPILEKLAQPGQARHWTDSIPLEFHYTAGVAGEEFRRELRDNGRFLVSKCSKCKSTYIPARMYCPSCFIEMKDQFPIDKTGYVYSFTSVNKDRSGVDTEFPITVGLVKFDGVKGGIVHLLDVDDSDRVSFGTKVVPFLKNSSERTGAITDILAFKPVSTEPGKVTVDTGTAERRAAGTKDDEARSLLHSIEESGYPIEEDEMTISALRNKIGKGELLTREEDRLLHRLGDKAKEWRKAVKSSSETEPTDTLSG
;
A
#
# COMPACT_ATOMS: atom_id res chain seq x y z
N MET A 1 4.98 12.90 -37.84
CA MET A 1 5.27 12.21 -39.12
C MET A 1 5.62 10.76 -38.80
N PRO A 2 5.03 9.75 -39.45
CA PRO A 2 5.35 8.35 -39.16
C PRO A 2 6.81 8.05 -39.56
N ILE A 3 7.45 7.12 -38.85
CA ILE A 3 8.82 6.62 -39.07
C ILE A 3 9.09 6.02 -40.47
N LEU A 4 8.09 5.99 -41.35
CA LEU A 4 8.16 5.34 -42.66
C LEU A 4 8.90 6.15 -43.74
N GLU A 5 9.17 7.43 -43.50
CA GLU A 5 9.92 8.26 -44.44
C GLU A 5 11.41 8.24 -44.08
N LYS A 6 12.18 7.41 -44.80
CA LYS A 6 13.62 7.27 -44.56
C LYS A 6 14.35 8.51 -45.08
N LEU A 7 14.95 9.28 -44.19
CA LEU A 7 15.83 10.40 -44.55
C LEU A 7 17.05 9.88 -45.31
N ALA A 8 17.06 10.04 -46.63
CA ALA A 8 18.14 9.59 -47.52
C ALA A 8 19.22 10.65 -47.76
N GLN A 9 18.94 11.92 -47.41
CA GLN A 9 19.87 13.04 -47.59
C GLN A 9 20.16 13.71 -46.23
N PRO A 10 21.43 13.85 -45.82
CA PRO A 10 21.80 14.48 -44.56
C PRO A 10 21.28 15.92 -44.40
N GLY A 11 21.15 16.68 -45.49
CA GLY A 11 20.60 18.04 -45.48
C GLY A 11 19.08 18.13 -45.23
N GLN A 12 18.37 16.99 -45.24
CA GLN A 12 16.95 16.89 -44.90
C GLN A 12 16.72 16.49 -43.44
N ALA A 13 17.80 16.22 -42.69
CA ALA A 13 17.71 16.00 -41.25
C ALA A 13 17.18 17.28 -40.59
N ARG A 14 15.92 17.24 -40.16
CA ARG A 14 15.32 18.33 -39.39
C ARG A 14 16.02 18.38 -38.04
N HIS A 15 16.67 19.49 -37.74
CA HIS A 15 17.18 19.79 -36.41
C HIS A 15 16.14 20.65 -35.69
N TRP A 16 15.86 20.33 -34.44
CA TRP A 16 15.04 21.18 -33.56
C TRP A 16 16.00 21.91 -32.63
N THR A 17 15.99 23.23 -32.65
CA THR A 17 16.87 24.08 -31.82
C THR A 17 16.31 24.32 -30.42
N ASP A 18 15.03 24.01 -30.21
CA ASP A 18 14.26 24.31 -29.00
C ASP A 18 13.68 23.04 -28.33
N SER A 19 12.71 22.40 -28.97
CA SER A 19 11.89 21.31 -28.43
C SER A 19 11.54 20.33 -29.54
N ILE A 20 11.92 19.06 -29.35
CA ILE A 20 11.51 17.97 -30.24
C ILE A 20 10.05 17.60 -29.89
N PRO A 21 9.07 17.76 -30.79
CA PRO A 21 7.70 17.35 -30.54
C PRO A 21 7.61 15.83 -30.58
N LEU A 22 7.70 15.20 -29.40
CA LEU A 22 7.56 13.77 -29.23
C LEU A 22 6.11 13.41 -28.93
N GLU A 23 5.43 12.82 -29.89
CA GLU A 23 4.12 12.18 -29.68
C GLU A 23 4.33 10.67 -29.52
N PHE A 24 4.08 10.15 -28.32
CA PHE A 24 4.16 8.72 -28.04
C PHE A 24 2.76 8.10 -27.96
N HIS A 25 2.40 7.30 -28.95
CA HIS A 25 1.24 6.42 -28.87
C HIS A 25 1.65 5.05 -28.32
N TYR A 26 1.62 4.91 -27.00
CA TYR A 26 1.84 3.61 -26.35
C TYR A 26 0.57 2.76 -26.44
N THR A 27 0.53 1.82 -27.38
CA THR A 27 -0.52 0.80 -27.43
C THR A 27 -0.28 -0.26 -26.35
N ALA A 28 -1.35 -0.78 -25.74
CA ALA A 28 -1.25 -1.87 -24.76
C ALA A 28 -0.73 -3.19 -25.36
N GLY A 29 -0.71 -3.31 -26.70
CA GLY A 29 -0.45 -4.58 -27.40
C GLY A 29 -1.63 -5.55 -27.27
N VAL A 30 -1.60 -6.67 -27.99
CA VAL A 30 -2.73 -7.62 -28.06
C VAL A 30 -3.12 -8.16 -26.67
N ALA A 31 -2.17 -8.74 -25.94
CA ALA A 31 -2.44 -9.28 -24.60
C ALA A 31 -2.79 -8.20 -23.56
N GLY A 32 -2.23 -6.99 -23.69
CA GLY A 32 -2.57 -5.88 -22.81
C GLY A 32 -3.98 -5.36 -23.06
N GLU A 33 -4.40 -5.29 -24.32
CA GLU A 33 -5.77 -4.95 -24.71
C GLU A 33 -6.77 -6.02 -24.22
N GLU A 34 -6.44 -7.30 -24.35
CA GLU A 34 -7.25 -8.41 -23.81
C GLU A 34 -7.40 -8.32 -22.29
N PHE A 35 -6.31 -8.02 -21.56
CA PHE A 35 -6.37 -7.76 -20.12
C PHE A 35 -7.30 -6.59 -19.77
N ARG A 36 -7.21 -5.49 -20.52
CA ARG A 36 -8.05 -4.30 -20.30
C ARG A 36 -9.53 -4.59 -20.58
N ARG A 37 -9.83 -5.32 -21.66
CA ARG A 37 -11.20 -5.74 -21.97
C ARG A 37 -11.77 -6.67 -20.91
N GLU A 38 -10.99 -7.63 -20.44
CA GLU A 38 -11.41 -8.54 -19.37
C GLU A 38 -11.69 -7.78 -18.06
N LEU A 39 -10.86 -6.79 -17.72
CA LEU A 39 -11.11 -5.91 -16.58
C LEU A 39 -12.38 -5.07 -16.75
N ARG A 40 -12.60 -4.50 -17.95
CA ARG A 40 -13.76 -3.67 -18.27
C ARG A 40 -15.06 -4.46 -18.21
N ASP A 41 -15.09 -5.57 -18.94
CA ASP A 41 -16.32 -6.29 -19.24
C ASP A 41 -16.68 -7.22 -18.08
N ASN A 42 -15.69 -7.90 -17.51
CA ASN A 42 -15.90 -8.96 -16.51
C ASN A 42 -15.38 -8.58 -15.11
N GLY A 43 -14.52 -7.58 -14.97
CA GLY A 43 -13.90 -7.25 -13.68
C GLY A 43 -12.92 -8.32 -13.19
N ARG A 44 -12.34 -9.09 -14.11
CA ARG A 44 -11.39 -10.14 -13.79
C ARG A 44 -9.99 -9.77 -14.27
N PHE A 45 -8.99 -10.42 -13.69
CA PHE A 45 -7.61 -10.24 -14.12
C PHE A 45 -7.19 -11.36 -15.06
N LEU A 46 -6.83 -10.99 -16.29
CA LEU A 46 -6.34 -11.92 -17.28
C LEU A 46 -4.84 -12.20 -17.07
N VAL A 47 -4.46 -13.47 -17.18
CA VAL A 47 -3.06 -13.90 -17.12
C VAL A 47 -2.70 -14.70 -18.37
N SER A 48 -1.41 -14.77 -18.68
CA SER A 48 -0.88 -15.64 -19.73
C SER A 48 -0.01 -16.73 -19.14
N LYS A 49 -0.09 -17.96 -19.67
CA LYS A 49 0.73 -19.10 -19.25
C LYS A 49 1.66 -19.58 -20.35
N CYS A 50 2.92 -19.80 -19.98
CA CYS A 50 3.92 -20.31 -20.91
C CYS A 50 3.75 -21.81 -21.10
N SER A 51 3.60 -22.26 -22.35
CA SER A 51 3.46 -23.69 -22.68
C SER A 51 4.72 -24.50 -22.34
N LYS A 52 5.91 -23.89 -22.34
CA LYS A 52 7.20 -24.54 -22.06
C LYS A 52 7.53 -24.61 -20.57
N CYS A 53 7.76 -23.47 -19.91
CA CYS A 53 8.16 -23.44 -18.49
C CYS A 53 6.99 -23.39 -17.50
N LYS A 54 5.73 -23.38 -17.99
CA LYS A 54 4.50 -23.35 -17.19
C LYS A 54 4.34 -22.13 -16.27
N SER A 55 5.23 -21.14 -16.36
CA SER A 55 5.11 -19.87 -15.63
C SER A 55 3.89 -19.10 -16.13
N THR A 56 3.09 -18.62 -15.17
CA THR A 56 1.92 -17.76 -15.39
C THR A 56 2.29 -16.32 -15.06
N TYR A 57 1.78 -15.34 -15.82
CA TYR A 57 2.12 -13.94 -15.65
C TYR A 57 0.91 -13.01 -15.62
N ILE A 58 0.98 -12.00 -14.76
CA ILE A 58 0.05 -10.87 -14.67
C ILE A 58 0.80 -9.53 -14.82
N PRO A 59 0.26 -8.54 -15.55
CA PRO A 59 -0.80 -8.69 -16.55
C PRO A 59 -0.47 -9.72 -17.64
N ALA A 60 -1.49 -10.16 -18.38
CA ALA A 60 -1.34 -11.00 -19.56
C ALA A 60 -0.30 -10.41 -20.54
N ARG A 61 0.48 -11.27 -21.19
CA ARG A 61 1.57 -10.91 -22.10
C ARG A 61 1.66 -11.88 -23.27
N MET A 62 2.06 -11.38 -24.43
CA MET A 62 2.24 -12.19 -25.64
C MET A 62 3.47 -13.09 -25.63
N TYR A 63 4.40 -12.91 -24.68
CA TYR A 63 5.71 -13.56 -24.75
C TYR A 63 6.29 -13.92 -23.39
N CYS A 64 6.93 -15.09 -23.32
CA CYS A 64 7.60 -15.55 -22.12
C CYS A 64 9.02 -14.96 -22.05
N PRO A 65 9.34 -14.12 -21.04
CA PRO A 65 10.66 -13.49 -20.93
C PRO A 65 11.79 -14.49 -20.61
N SER A 66 11.45 -15.70 -20.14
CA SER A 66 12.45 -16.72 -19.80
C SER A 66 12.69 -17.73 -20.92
N CYS A 67 11.63 -18.12 -21.64
CA CYS A 67 11.71 -19.15 -22.68
C CYS A 67 11.85 -18.59 -24.08
N PHE A 68 11.63 -17.30 -24.24
CA PHE A 68 11.70 -16.62 -25.51
C PHE A 68 10.68 -17.16 -26.56
N ILE A 69 9.47 -17.52 -26.12
CA ILE A 69 8.38 -18.02 -26.97
C ILE A 69 7.08 -17.24 -26.79
N GLU A 70 6.24 -17.28 -27.83
CA GLU A 70 4.89 -16.74 -27.81
C GLU A 70 4.02 -17.45 -26.76
N MET A 71 3.16 -16.69 -26.08
CA MET A 71 2.22 -17.17 -25.06
C MET A 71 0.79 -16.92 -25.54
N LYS A 72 0.11 -18.00 -25.96
CA LYS A 72 -1.27 -17.97 -26.46
C LYS A 72 -2.31 -18.39 -25.43
N ASP A 73 -1.90 -19.13 -24.41
CA ASP A 73 -2.78 -19.61 -23.35
C ASP A 73 -3.05 -18.46 -22.36
N GLN A 74 -4.26 -17.92 -22.41
CA GLN A 74 -4.73 -16.87 -21.53
C GLN A 74 -6.03 -17.28 -20.83
N PHE A 75 -6.13 -16.93 -19.55
CA PHE A 75 -7.32 -17.22 -18.75
C PHE A 75 -7.47 -16.21 -17.62
N PRO A 76 -8.70 -15.95 -17.14
CA PRO A 76 -8.90 -15.10 -15.98
C PRO A 76 -8.47 -15.85 -14.71
N ILE A 77 -7.95 -15.12 -13.73
CA ILE A 77 -7.73 -15.65 -12.38
C ILE A 77 -8.83 -15.17 -11.44
N ASP A 78 -9.28 -16.09 -10.59
CA ASP A 78 -10.12 -15.82 -9.43
C ASP A 78 -9.33 -16.17 -8.16
N LYS A 79 -8.29 -15.37 -7.91
CA LYS A 79 -7.39 -15.56 -6.76
C LYS A 79 -7.38 -14.28 -5.94
N THR A 80 -7.49 -14.43 -4.63
CA THR A 80 -7.20 -13.35 -3.69
C THR A 80 -5.74 -12.93 -3.84
N GLY A 81 -5.51 -11.63 -3.98
CA GLY A 81 -4.18 -11.06 -4.00
C GLY A 81 -3.59 -11.03 -2.58
N TYR A 82 -2.31 -10.72 -2.50
CA TYR A 82 -1.66 -10.39 -1.23
C TYR A 82 -0.73 -9.19 -1.41
N VAL A 83 -0.62 -8.38 -0.37
CA VAL A 83 0.31 -7.24 -0.34
C VAL A 83 1.74 -7.79 -0.28
N TYR A 84 2.51 -7.61 -1.35
CA TYR A 84 3.92 -8.01 -1.38
C TYR A 84 4.83 -6.93 -0.81
N SER A 85 4.55 -5.67 -1.16
CA SER A 85 5.24 -4.50 -0.62
C SER A 85 4.30 -3.29 -0.67
N PHE A 86 4.48 -2.30 0.21
CA PHE A 86 3.68 -1.08 0.20
C PHE A 86 4.49 0.10 0.74
N THR A 87 3.98 1.31 0.49
CA THR A 87 4.50 2.55 1.04
C THR A 87 3.37 3.55 1.24
N SER A 88 3.56 4.49 2.16
CA SER A 88 2.67 5.62 2.37
C SER A 88 3.23 6.86 1.68
N VAL A 89 2.39 7.55 0.91
CA VAL A 89 2.74 8.78 0.20
C VAL A 89 2.02 9.93 0.91
N ASN A 90 2.81 10.80 1.55
CA ASN A 90 2.33 11.93 2.35
C ASN A 90 2.41 13.26 1.61
N LYS A 91 2.96 13.28 0.39
CA LYS A 91 3.16 14.48 -0.42
C LYS A 91 2.61 14.27 -1.81
N ASP A 92 1.97 15.31 -2.33
CA ASP A 92 1.49 15.31 -3.70
C ASP A 92 2.62 15.56 -4.71
N ARG A 93 2.27 15.61 -5.99
CA ARG A 93 3.24 15.84 -7.07
C ARG A 93 3.92 17.22 -7.02
N SER A 94 3.33 18.19 -6.33
CA SER A 94 3.90 19.53 -6.11
C SER A 94 4.78 19.59 -4.87
N GLY A 95 4.81 18.54 -4.05
CA GLY A 95 5.59 18.46 -2.81
C GLY A 95 4.85 19.00 -1.59
N VAL A 96 3.57 19.35 -1.73
CA VAL A 96 2.70 19.79 -0.65
C VAL A 96 2.20 18.57 0.12
N ASP A 97 2.09 18.68 1.44
CA ASP A 97 1.57 17.61 2.28
C ASP A 97 0.11 17.31 1.92
N THR A 98 -0.20 16.03 1.78
CA THR A 98 -1.56 15.56 1.54
C THR A 98 -2.38 15.61 2.82
N GLU A 99 -3.64 16.02 2.74
CA GLU A 99 -4.57 16.02 3.89
C GLU A 99 -4.65 14.64 4.57
N PHE A 100 -4.61 13.57 3.77
CA PHE A 100 -4.53 12.19 4.24
C PHE A 100 -3.47 11.42 3.45
N PRO A 101 -2.55 10.69 4.11
CA PRO A 101 -1.62 9.79 3.45
C PRO A 101 -2.33 8.78 2.56
N ILE A 102 -1.84 8.59 1.32
CA ILE A 102 -2.31 7.50 0.45
C ILE A 102 -1.37 6.30 0.57
N THR A 103 -1.93 5.10 0.71
CA THR A 103 -1.14 3.87 0.72
C THR A 103 -1.13 3.24 -0.67
N VAL A 104 0.06 3.02 -1.22
CA VAL A 104 0.26 2.36 -2.52
C VAL A 104 0.97 1.03 -2.28
N GLY A 105 0.43 -0.04 -2.86
CA GLY A 105 0.94 -1.40 -2.69
C GLY A 105 1.22 -2.11 -4.02
N LEU A 106 2.20 -3.01 -4.01
CA LEU A 106 2.36 -4.05 -5.02
C LEU A 106 1.59 -5.29 -4.56
N VAL A 107 0.52 -5.61 -5.27
CA VAL A 107 -0.31 -6.79 -5.04
C VAL A 107 0.16 -7.93 -5.94
N LYS A 108 0.41 -9.10 -5.35
CA LYS A 108 0.80 -10.32 -6.07
C LYS A 108 -0.24 -11.42 -5.87
N PHE A 109 -0.15 -12.46 -6.70
CA PHE A 109 -1.07 -13.60 -6.69
C PHE A 109 -0.29 -14.90 -6.65
N ASP A 110 -0.74 -15.85 -5.83
CA ASP A 110 -0.02 -17.09 -5.59
C ASP A 110 0.20 -17.90 -6.89
N GLY A 111 1.46 -18.23 -7.17
CA GLY A 111 1.87 -18.95 -8.38
C GLY A 111 1.86 -18.12 -9.67
N VAL A 112 1.65 -16.80 -9.59
CA VAL A 112 1.63 -15.90 -10.75
C VAL A 112 2.76 -14.89 -10.64
N LYS A 113 3.57 -14.78 -11.71
CA LYS A 113 4.67 -13.82 -11.81
C LYS A 113 4.16 -12.44 -12.21
N GLY A 114 4.82 -11.40 -11.72
CA GLY A 114 4.38 -10.01 -11.87
C GLY A 114 3.54 -9.57 -10.67
N GLY A 115 2.68 -8.58 -10.89
CA GLY A 115 1.81 -8.01 -9.87
C GLY A 115 1.11 -6.75 -10.38
N ILE A 116 0.23 -6.21 -9.56
CA ILE A 116 -0.49 -4.97 -9.84
C ILE A 116 -0.07 -3.95 -8.79
N VAL A 117 0.48 -2.82 -9.22
CA VAL A 117 0.75 -1.68 -8.32
C VAL A 117 -0.51 -0.83 -8.28
N HIS A 118 -1.09 -0.64 -7.10
CA HIS A 118 -2.31 0.13 -6.96
C HIS A 118 -2.54 0.64 -5.54
N LEU A 119 -3.56 1.48 -5.35
CA LEU A 119 -3.99 1.96 -4.03
C LEU A 119 -4.45 0.81 -3.15
N LEU A 120 -4.09 0.87 -1.87
CA LEU A 120 -4.65 0.03 -0.82
C LEU A 120 -5.67 0.86 -0.04
N ASP A 121 -6.89 0.36 0.08
CA ASP A 121 -7.95 0.98 0.86
C ASP A 121 -7.85 0.46 2.29
N VAL A 122 -7.08 1.17 3.09
CA VAL A 122 -6.83 0.90 4.49
C VAL A 122 -7.01 2.16 5.30
N ASP A 123 -7.87 2.09 6.32
CA ASP A 123 -8.17 3.20 7.23
C ASP A 123 -6.94 3.65 8.04
N ASP A 124 -5.92 2.79 8.11
CA ASP A 124 -4.65 3.02 8.79
C ASP A 124 -3.55 2.17 8.12
N SER A 125 -2.40 2.77 7.79
CA SER A 125 -1.28 2.05 7.17
C SER A 125 -0.76 0.92 8.08
N ASP A 126 -0.93 1.06 9.40
CA ASP A 126 -0.48 0.09 10.40
C ASP A 126 -1.30 -1.22 10.38
N ARG A 127 -2.44 -1.24 9.66
CA ARG A 127 -3.25 -2.43 9.46
C ARG A 127 -2.84 -3.24 8.24
N VAL A 128 -1.92 -2.74 7.42
CA VAL A 128 -1.35 -3.48 6.30
C VAL A 128 -0.01 -4.03 6.69
N SER A 129 0.16 -5.32 6.53
CA SER A 129 1.46 -5.98 6.64
C SER A 129 1.77 -6.73 5.34
N PHE A 130 3.03 -7.11 5.17
CA PHE A 130 3.39 -8.00 4.09
C PHE A 130 2.62 -9.31 4.23
N GLY A 131 2.00 -9.76 3.15
CA GLY A 131 1.18 -10.96 3.10
C GLY A 131 -0.31 -10.73 3.37
N THR A 132 -0.75 -9.54 3.78
CA THR A 132 -2.18 -9.22 3.95
C THR A 132 -2.95 -9.59 2.69
N LYS A 133 -3.98 -10.45 2.84
CA LYS A 133 -4.84 -10.88 1.73
C LYS A 133 -5.76 -9.74 1.32
N VAL A 134 -5.84 -9.48 0.03
CA VAL A 134 -6.60 -8.35 -0.53
C VAL A 134 -7.43 -8.76 -1.74
N VAL A 135 -8.55 -8.08 -1.93
CA VAL A 135 -9.43 -8.20 -3.09
C VAL A 135 -9.57 -6.85 -3.79
N PRO A 136 -9.70 -6.81 -5.12
CA PRO A 136 -9.90 -5.57 -5.83
C PRO A 136 -11.29 -5.00 -5.54
N PHE A 137 -11.34 -3.73 -5.20
CA PHE A 137 -12.57 -2.94 -5.18
C PHE A 137 -12.68 -2.22 -6.53
N LEU A 138 -13.63 -2.66 -7.36
CA LEU A 138 -13.80 -2.16 -8.72
C LEU A 138 -14.93 -1.13 -8.78
N LYS A 139 -14.85 -0.24 -9.78
CA LYS A 139 -16.02 0.55 -10.21
C LYS A 139 -17.19 -0.36 -10.62
N ASN A 140 -18.39 0.21 -10.64
CA ASN A 140 -19.55 -0.47 -11.18
C ASN A 140 -19.30 -0.85 -12.64
N SER A 141 -19.90 -1.95 -13.10
CA SER A 141 -19.67 -2.49 -14.44
C SER A 141 -19.91 -1.49 -15.57
N SER A 142 -20.91 -0.61 -15.42
CA SER A 142 -21.26 0.44 -16.38
C SER A 142 -20.25 1.59 -16.45
N GLU A 143 -19.38 1.75 -15.44
CA GLU A 143 -18.42 2.85 -15.32
C GLU A 143 -16.99 2.44 -15.68
N ARG A 144 -16.77 1.15 -15.93
CA ARG A 144 -15.45 0.62 -16.30
C ARG A 144 -15.15 0.93 -17.77
N THR A 145 -13.90 1.30 -18.04
CA THR A 145 -13.39 1.72 -19.36
C THR A 145 -12.29 0.83 -19.90
N GLY A 146 -11.79 -0.12 -19.10
CA GLY A 146 -10.59 -0.92 -19.33
C GLY A 146 -9.32 -0.26 -18.81
N ALA A 147 -9.41 0.88 -18.12
CA ALA A 147 -8.27 1.52 -17.49
C ALA A 147 -7.91 0.82 -16.17
N ILE A 148 -6.64 0.88 -15.76
CA ILE A 148 -6.24 0.35 -14.45
C ILE A 148 -6.96 1.07 -13.29
N THR A 149 -7.40 2.31 -13.52
CA THR A 149 -8.22 3.12 -12.61
C THR A 149 -9.68 2.65 -12.51
N ASP A 150 -10.08 1.61 -13.24
CA ASP A 150 -11.32 0.89 -12.97
C ASP A 150 -11.24 0.07 -11.68
N ILE A 151 -10.02 -0.25 -11.24
CA ILE A 151 -9.74 -0.65 -9.88
C ILE A 151 -9.70 0.63 -9.06
N LEU A 152 -10.58 0.77 -8.08
CA LEU A 152 -10.57 1.91 -7.16
C LEU A 152 -9.44 1.74 -6.14
N ALA A 153 -9.37 0.56 -5.53
CA ALA A 153 -8.33 0.18 -4.58
C ALA A 153 -8.31 -1.34 -4.38
N PHE A 154 -7.35 -1.85 -3.62
CA PHE A 154 -7.39 -3.19 -3.06
C PHE A 154 -7.74 -3.12 -1.57
N LYS A 155 -8.75 -3.89 -1.16
CA LYS A 155 -9.25 -3.94 0.22
C LYS A 155 -8.75 -5.20 0.91
N PRO A 156 -8.30 -5.12 2.18
CA PRO A 156 -8.07 -6.30 2.99
C PRO A 156 -9.30 -7.20 3.03
N VAL A 157 -9.11 -8.50 2.91
CA VAL A 157 -10.17 -9.46 3.20
C VAL A 157 -10.28 -9.52 4.72
N SER A 158 -11.42 -9.10 5.26
CA SER A 158 -11.73 -9.30 6.67
C SER A 158 -11.74 -10.79 6.97
N THR A 159 -10.69 -11.31 7.60
CA THR A 159 -10.73 -12.63 8.22
C THR A 159 -11.67 -12.50 9.41
N GLU A 160 -12.94 -12.84 9.26
CA GLU A 160 -13.63 -13.36 10.44
C GLU A 160 -12.87 -14.63 10.84
N PRO A 161 -12.36 -14.74 12.08
CA PRO A 161 -11.70 -15.95 12.52
C PRO A 161 -12.70 -17.09 12.42
N GLY A 162 -12.47 -17.99 11.47
CA GLY A 162 -13.26 -19.21 11.30
C GLY A 162 -13.32 -19.96 12.62
N LYS A 163 -14.55 -20.32 13.03
CA LYS A 163 -14.84 -21.23 14.14
C LYS A 163 -13.97 -22.47 14.04
N VAL A 164 -12.89 -22.51 14.80
CA VAL A 164 -12.31 -23.76 15.29
C VAL A 164 -13.09 -24.07 16.55
N THR A 165 -13.93 -25.09 16.46
CA THR A 165 -14.59 -25.70 17.62
C THR A 165 -13.53 -26.29 18.53
N VAL A 166 -13.27 -25.62 19.66
CA VAL A 166 -12.78 -26.28 20.86
C VAL A 166 -13.83 -26.02 21.93
N ASP A 167 -14.58 -27.08 22.20
CA ASP A 167 -15.47 -27.17 23.34
C ASP A 167 -14.62 -27.33 24.61
N THR A 168 -14.79 -26.41 25.56
CA THR A 168 -15.12 -26.63 26.98
C THR A 168 -14.60 -25.46 27.82
N GLY A 169 -15.48 -24.88 28.63
CA GLY A 169 -15.07 -23.98 29.72
C GLY A 169 -15.89 -22.71 29.85
N THR A 170 -17.03 -22.81 30.53
CA THR A 170 -17.84 -21.74 31.09
C THR A 170 -17.00 -20.67 31.82
N ALA A 171 -17.18 -19.38 31.51
CA ALA A 171 -17.47 -18.31 32.47
C ALA A 171 -17.27 -16.90 31.87
N GLU A 172 -18.37 -16.15 31.89
CA GLU A 172 -18.46 -14.77 32.38
C GLU A 172 -17.99 -13.56 31.54
N ARG A 173 -18.94 -12.61 31.51
CA ARG A 173 -18.91 -11.23 30.99
C ARG A 173 -17.68 -10.45 31.44
N ARG A 174 -16.99 -9.75 30.53
CA ARG A 174 -16.22 -8.51 30.78
C ARG A 174 -16.07 -7.71 29.47
N ALA A 175 -15.96 -6.40 29.42
CA ALA A 175 -16.39 -5.22 30.18
C ALA A 175 -15.64 -4.04 29.49
N ALA A 176 -16.21 -2.84 29.48
CA ALA A 176 -15.61 -1.63 28.92
C ALA A 176 -14.26 -1.18 29.56
N GLY A 177 -13.66 -1.99 30.44
CA GLY A 177 -12.41 -1.69 31.16
C GLY A 177 -11.12 -1.85 30.34
N THR A 178 -11.11 -2.66 29.28
CA THR A 178 -9.86 -2.96 28.55
C THR A 178 -9.27 -1.74 27.84
N LYS A 179 -10.12 -0.84 27.33
CA LYS A 179 -9.68 0.36 26.60
C LYS A 179 -9.19 1.47 27.52
N ASP A 180 -9.83 1.62 28.69
CA ASP A 180 -9.44 2.61 29.70
C ASP A 180 -8.08 2.24 30.32
N ASP A 181 -7.86 0.95 30.58
CA ASP A 181 -6.58 0.42 31.06
C ASP A 181 -5.44 0.60 30.03
N GLU A 182 -5.73 0.40 28.75
CA GLU A 182 -4.78 0.61 27.64
C GLU A 182 -4.39 2.08 27.50
N ALA A 183 -5.37 3.00 27.54
CA ALA A 183 -5.11 4.44 27.46
C ALA A 183 -4.26 4.94 28.65
N ARG A 184 -4.51 4.44 29.87
CA ARG A 184 -3.66 4.73 31.04
C ARG A 184 -2.23 4.24 30.87
N SER A 185 -2.07 3.02 30.35
CA SER A 185 -0.75 2.44 30.10
C SER A 185 0.04 3.23 29.05
N LEU A 186 -0.62 3.71 28.00
CA LEU A 186 0.01 4.51 26.94
C LEU A 186 0.43 5.88 27.46
N LEU A 187 -0.43 6.57 28.22
CA LEU A 187 -0.11 7.85 28.82
C LEU A 187 1.13 7.74 29.73
N HIS A 188 1.18 6.72 30.58
CA HIS A 188 2.34 6.45 31.44
C HIS A 188 3.62 6.22 30.62
N SER A 189 3.52 5.46 29.52
CA SER A 189 4.66 5.22 28.64
C SER A 189 5.19 6.50 27.98
N ILE A 190 4.31 7.43 27.63
CA ILE A 190 4.70 8.73 27.07
C ILE A 190 5.43 9.57 28.12
N GLU A 191 4.87 9.70 29.31
CA GLU A 191 5.46 10.51 30.40
C GLU A 191 6.85 9.99 30.81
N GLU A 192 7.03 8.67 30.93
CA GLU A 192 8.32 8.07 31.25
C GLU A 192 9.39 8.24 30.16
N SER A 193 8.98 8.40 28.89
CA SER A 193 9.95 8.48 27.79
C SER A 193 10.76 9.78 27.80
N GLY A 194 10.25 10.84 28.45
CA GLY A 194 10.83 12.17 28.35
C GLY A 194 10.85 12.73 26.93
N TYR A 195 9.99 12.22 26.03
CA TYR A 195 9.86 12.69 24.65
C TYR A 195 9.50 14.19 24.66
N PRO A 196 10.23 15.06 23.93
CA PRO A 196 9.95 16.49 23.89
C PRO A 196 8.69 16.76 23.07
N ILE A 197 7.64 17.23 23.73
CA ILE A 197 6.32 17.45 23.13
C ILE A 197 6.03 18.95 23.13
N GLU A 198 6.71 19.69 22.27
CA GLU A 198 6.54 21.15 22.19
C GLU A 198 5.23 21.56 21.50
N GLU A 199 4.77 20.80 20.50
CA GLU A 199 3.57 21.14 19.72
C GLU A 199 2.26 20.63 20.33
N ASP A 200 2.29 19.57 21.14
CA ASP A 200 1.10 18.89 21.67
C ASP A 200 0.90 19.02 23.19
N GLU A 201 1.66 19.88 23.88
CA GLU A 201 1.72 19.96 25.36
C GLU A 201 0.35 20.26 26.03
N MET A 202 -0.40 21.22 25.46
CA MET A 202 -1.75 21.56 25.92
C MET A 202 -2.74 20.41 25.70
N THR A 203 -2.58 19.67 24.60
CA THR A 203 -3.47 18.56 24.22
C THR A 203 -3.22 17.33 25.10
N ILE A 204 -1.95 17.04 25.44
CA ILE A 204 -1.60 15.98 26.38
C ILE A 204 -2.12 16.28 27.78
N SER A 205 -2.03 17.53 28.22
CA SER A 205 -2.59 17.95 29.50
C SER A 205 -4.11 17.73 29.56
N ALA A 206 -4.82 17.97 28.45
CA ALA A 206 -6.24 17.69 28.33
C ALA A 206 -6.55 16.17 28.33
N LEU A 207 -5.78 15.37 27.59
CA LEU A 207 -5.89 13.91 27.57
C LEU A 207 -5.66 13.30 28.97
N ARG A 208 -4.63 13.77 29.68
CA ARG A 208 -4.32 13.36 31.05
C ARG A 208 -5.50 13.58 32.00
N ASN A 209 -6.15 14.74 31.90
CA ASN A 209 -7.31 15.07 32.73
C ASN A 209 -8.50 14.15 32.42
N LYS A 210 -8.77 13.89 31.15
CA LYS A 210 -9.86 12.99 30.71
C LYS A 210 -9.65 11.55 31.14
N ILE A 211 -8.46 11.00 30.92
CA ILE A 211 -8.09 9.63 31.31
C ILE A 211 -8.09 9.48 32.84
N GLY A 212 -7.62 10.50 33.57
CA GLY A 212 -7.67 10.53 35.03
C GLY A 212 -9.09 10.53 35.60
N LYS A 213 -10.05 11.10 34.87
CA LYS A 213 -11.49 11.10 35.22
C LYS A 213 -12.25 9.88 34.71
N GLY A 214 -11.63 9.01 33.90
CA GLY A 214 -12.29 7.87 33.26
C GLY A 214 -13.31 8.29 32.18
N GLU A 215 -13.12 9.46 31.58
CA GLU A 215 -13.96 9.93 30.48
C GLU A 215 -13.60 9.20 29.18
N LEU A 216 -14.61 8.94 28.33
CA LEU A 216 -14.38 8.35 27.02
C LEU A 216 -13.63 9.34 26.12
N LEU A 217 -12.50 8.88 25.56
CA LEU A 217 -11.76 9.64 24.56
C LEU A 217 -12.53 9.69 23.25
N THR A 218 -12.46 10.83 22.56
CA THR A 218 -12.91 10.90 21.17
C THR A 218 -11.99 10.07 20.27
N ARG A 219 -12.45 9.76 19.05
CA ARG A 219 -11.60 9.06 18.06
C ARG A 219 -10.32 9.81 17.72
N GLU A 220 -10.34 11.14 17.78
CA GLU A 220 -9.16 11.97 17.49
C GLU A 220 -8.17 11.94 18.67
N GLU A 221 -8.69 11.98 19.90
CA GLU A 221 -7.93 11.90 21.15
C GLU A 221 -7.24 10.55 21.31
N ASP A 222 -7.95 9.46 21.02
CA ASP A 222 -7.43 8.09 21.02
C ASP A 222 -6.27 7.94 20.01
N ARG A 223 -6.46 8.45 18.78
CA ARG A 223 -5.42 8.43 17.74
C ARG A 223 -4.18 9.25 18.12
N LEU A 224 -4.39 10.42 18.72
CA LEU A 224 -3.28 11.25 19.18
C LEU A 224 -2.48 10.56 20.28
N LEU A 225 -3.16 9.92 21.24
CA LEU A 225 -2.53 9.17 22.32
C LEU A 225 -1.68 8.02 21.78
N HIS A 226 -2.18 7.24 20.83
CA HIS A 226 -1.42 6.16 20.19
C HIS A 226 -0.21 6.69 19.42
N ARG A 227 -0.38 7.74 18.59
CA ARG A 227 0.71 8.38 17.83
C ARG A 227 1.85 8.86 18.74
N LEU A 228 1.50 9.50 19.86
CA LEU A 228 2.48 9.95 20.86
C LEU A 228 3.16 8.77 21.56
N GLY A 229 2.43 7.69 21.82
CA GLY A 229 2.97 6.43 22.35
C GLY A 229 4.05 5.83 21.45
N ASP A 230 3.84 5.82 20.13
CA ASP A 230 4.82 5.30 19.18
C ASP A 230 6.06 6.19 19.09
N LYS A 231 5.88 7.51 19.06
CA LYS A 231 6.98 8.47 19.12
C LYS A 231 7.81 8.32 20.40
N ALA A 232 7.15 8.15 21.55
CA ALA A 232 7.79 7.89 22.83
C ALA A 232 8.61 6.59 22.82
N LYS A 233 8.11 5.53 22.18
CA LYS A 233 8.80 4.25 22.06
C LYS A 233 10.04 4.33 21.17
N GLU A 234 9.94 4.97 20.02
CA GLU A 234 11.08 5.21 19.12
C GLU A 234 12.11 6.12 19.80
N TRP A 235 11.68 7.14 20.55
CA TRP A 235 12.57 7.99 21.33
C TRP A 235 13.37 7.20 22.37
N ARG A 236 12.73 6.34 23.17
CA ARG A 236 13.44 5.47 24.12
C ARG A 236 14.47 4.57 23.43
N LYS A 237 14.13 4.04 22.26
CA LYS A 237 15.04 3.20 21.46
C LYS A 237 16.24 4.01 20.97
N ALA A 238 16.02 5.24 20.51
CA ALA A 238 17.07 6.15 20.10
C ALA A 238 17.98 6.55 21.27
N VAL A 239 17.41 6.90 22.43
CA VAL A 239 18.18 7.22 23.65
C VAL A 239 19.01 6.02 24.11
N LYS A 240 18.43 4.82 24.12
CA LYS A 240 19.15 3.59 24.46
C LYS A 240 20.29 3.32 23.49
N SER A 241 20.01 3.37 22.18
CA SER A 241 21.04 3.22 21.15
C SER A 241 22.14 4.26 21.30
N SER A 242 21.80 5.51 21.63
CA SER A 242 22.79 6.57 21.84
C SER A 242 23.65 6.33 23.09
N SER A 243 23.09 5.77 24.16
CA SER A 243 23.83 5.43 25.39
C SER A 243 24.76 4.23 25.23
N GLU A 244 24.53 3.38 24.22
CA GLU A 244 25.35 2.20 23.93
C GLU A 244 26.48 2.50 22.92
N THR A 245 26.52 3.70 22.35
CA THR A 245 27.57 4.11 21.41
C THR A 245 28.82 4.55 22.18
N GLU A 246 29.93 3.87 21.96
CA GLU A 246 31.23 4.27 22.54
C GLU A 246 31.68 5.63 21.94
N PRO A 247 32.25 6.54 22.75
CA PRO A 247 32.69 7.86 22.26
C PRO A 247 33.67 7.81 21.08
N THR A 248 34.39 6.68 20.91
CA THR A 248 35.32 6.44 19.80
C THR A 248 34.64 6.10 18.48
N ASP A 249 33.37 5.68 18.51
CA ASP A 249 32.57 5.31 17.33
C ASP A 249 31.74 6.49 16.78
N THR A 250 31.70 7.60 17.53
CA THR A 250 31.16 8.87 17.06
C THR A 250 32.24 9.70 16.38
N LEU A 251 32.01 10.06 15.11
CA LEU A 251 32.82 11.05 14.39
C LEU A 251 32.91 12.34 15.23
N SER A 252 34.11 12.91 15.36
CA SER A 252 34.28 14.21 16.00
C SER A 252 33.48 15.26 15.22
N GLY A 253 32.46 15.83 15.86
CA GLY A 253 31.71 16.98 15.36
C GLY A 253 32.52 18.26 15.38
#